data_AF-W1Y099-F1
#
_entry.id   AF-W1Y099-F1
#
_cell.length_a   1.000
_cell.length_b   1.000
_cell.length_c   1.000
_cell.angle_alpha   90.00
_cell.angle_beta   90.00
_cell.angle_gamma   90.00
#
_symmetry.space_group_name_H-M   'P 1'
#
loop_
_entity.id
_entity.type
_entity.pdbx_description
1 polymer ?
#
loop_
_entity_poly.entity_id
_entity_poly.type
_entity_poly.pdbx_seq_one_letter_code
_entity_poly.pdbx_strand_id
1 'polypeptide(L)' 'MMGMGEPLLNLNNVVPAMEIMLDDFGFGLSKRRVTLSTSGVVPALDKLGDMIDVALAISLHAP' A
#
# COMPACT_ATOMS: atom_id res chain seq x y z
N MET A 1 3.58 -4.29 -4.37
CA MET A 1 3.45 -5.54 -3.62
C MET A 1 2.23 -6.29 -4.11
N MET A 2 2.45 -7.42 -4.77
CA MET A 2 1.45 -8.45 -5.03
C MET A 2 2.05 -9.74 -4.50
N GLY A 3 1.43 -10.32 -3.48
CA GLY A 3 1.96 -11.45 -2.74
C GLY A 3 0.82 -12.16 -2.02
N MET A 4 1.14 -12.91 -0.97
CA MET A 4 0.13 -13.60 -0.18
C MET A 4 -0.60 -12.63 0.76
N GLY A 5 -1.94 -12.73 0.79
CA GLY A 5 -2.79 -11.99 1.74
C GLY A 5 -3.30 -10.65 1.21
N GLU A 6 -4.16 -10.02 2.02
CA GLU A 6 -4.76 -8.72 1.72
C GLU A 6 -4.06 -7.61 2.53
N PRO A 7 -3.35 -6.68 1.87
CA PRO A 7 -2.55 -5.68 2.58
C PRO A 7 -3.36 -4.73 3.47
N LEU A 8 -4.60 -4.41 3.10
CA LEU A 8 -5.45 -3.52 3.90
C LEU A 8 -5.88 -4.13 5.24
N LEU A 9 -5.80 -5.45 5.39
CA LEU A 9 -6.02 -6.12 6.67
C LEU A 9 -4.77 -6.11 7.57
N ASN A 10 -3.64 -5.58 7.08
CA ASN A 10 -2.35 -5.59 7.76
C ASN A 10 -1.62 -4.22 7.70
N LEU A 11 -2.37 -3.12 7.75
CA LEU A 11 -1.82 -1.76 7.63
C LEU A 11 -0.69 -1.47 8.63
N ASN A 12 -0.81 -1.97 9.86
CA ASN A 12 0.20 -1.77 10.91
C ASN A 12 1.60 -2.26 10.53
N ASN A 13 1.72 -3.23 9.63
CA ASN A 13 3.00 -3.75 9.17
C ASN A 13 3.32 -3.29 7.74
N VAL A 14 2.30 -3.17 6.89
CA VAL A 14 2.47 -2.80 5.48
C VAL A 14 2.90 -1.33 5.34
N VAL A 15 2.31 -0.42 6.12
CA VAL A 15 2.65 1.01 6.04
C VAL A 15 4.11 1.26 6.43
N PRO A 16 4.62 0.80 7.59
CA PRO A 16 6.03 0.99 7.94
C PRO A 16 7.01 0.37 6.93
N ALA A 17 6.65 -0.78 6.34
CA ALA A 17 7.48 -1.38 5.31
C ALA A 17 7.57 -0.49 4.05
N MET A 18 6.46 0.13 3.65
CA MET A 18 6.46 1.09 2.54
C MET A 18 7.18 2.38 2.91
N GLU A 19 7.07 2.88 4.14
CA GLU A 19 7.84 4.03 4.60
C GLU A 19 9.34 3.80 4.45
N ILE A 20 9.86 2.65 4.90
CA ILE A 20 11.27 2.27 4.72
C ILE A 20 11.66 2.19 3.23
N MET A 21 10.74 1.73 2.37
CA MET A 21 10.98 1.70 0.92
C MET A 21 11.10 3.11 0.32
N LEU A 22 10.35 4.08 0.85
CA LEU A 22 10.34 5.47 0.36
C LEU A 22 11.42 6.34 1.01
N ASP A 23 11.91 5.97 2.19
CA ASP A 23 12.87 6.74 2.97
C ASP A 23 14.19 6.92 2.22
N ASP A 24 14.69 8.16 2.15
CA ASP A 24 15.95 8.54 1.48
C ASP A 24 17.19 7.90 2.13
N PHE A 25 17.14 7.59 3.42
CA PHE A 25 18.16 6.83 4.16
C PHE A 25 17.88 5.32 4.18
N GLY A 26 16.74 4.88 3.63
CA GLY A 26 16.37 3.49 3.41
C GLY A 26 16.67 3.06 1.96
N PHE A 27 15.62 2.72 1.22
CA PHE A 27 15.76 2.33 -0.19
C PHE A 27 15.66 3.51 -1.17
N GLY A 28 15.14 4.67 -0.75
CA GLY A 28 15.00 5.88 -1.57
C GLY A 28 14.14 5.67 -2.83
N LEU A 29 13.13 4.79 -2.78
CA LEU A 29 12.29 4.53 -3.94
C LEU A 29 11.28 5.66 -4.12
N SER A 30 11.10 6.11 -5.36
CA SER A 30 9.98 6.99 -5.69
C SER A 30 8.65 6.31 -5.38
N LYS A 31 7.70 7.05 -4.81
CA LYS A 31 6.30 6.60 -4.58
C LYS A 31 5.63 5.99 -5.81
N ARG A 32 6.03 6.38 -7.02
CA ARG A 32 5.54 5.82 -8.28
C ARG A 32 6.01 4.38 -8.55
N ARG A 33 7.05 3.92 -7.85
CA ARG A 33 7.60 2.55 -7.96
C ARG A 33 7.09 1.62 -6.85
N VAL A 34 6.39 2.16 -5.85
CA VAL A 34 5.80 1.37 -4.76
C VAL A 34 4.29 1.34 -4.97
N THR A 35 3.78 0.19 -5.41
CA THR A 35 2.33 -0.01 -5.64
C THR A 35 1.73 -0.91 -4.56
N LEU A 36 0.68 -0.47 -3.88
CA LEU A 36 -0.14 -1.31 -3.02
C LEU A 36 -1.33 -1.88 -3.81
N SER A 37 -1.43 -3.21 -3.89
CA SER A 37 -2.57 -3.89 -4.52
C SER A 37 -3.55 -4.41 -3.47
N THR A 38 -4.84 -4.22 -3.68
CA THR A 38 -5.88 -4.62 -2.72
C THR A 38 -7.16 -5.13 -3.40
N SER A 39 -7.91 -5.97 -2.70
CA SER A 39 -9.29 -6.35 -3.04
C SER A 39 -10.35 -5.29 -2.71
N GLY A 40 -9.99 -4.19 -2.01
CA GLY A 40 -10.86 -3.02 -1.86
C GLY A 40 -11.65 -2.94 -0.54
N VAL A 41 -10.99 -3.08 0.61
CA VAL A 41 -11.60 -2.84 1.93
C VAL A 41 -11.77 -1.34 2.18
N VAL A 42 -12.96 -0.79 1.89
CA VAL A 42 -13.23 0.67 1.85
C VAL A 42 -12.78 1.42 3.12
N PRO A 43 -13.14 1.03 4.36
CA PRO A 43 -12.72 1.77 5.54
C PRO A 43 -11.20 1.75 5.78
N ALA A 44 -10.49 0.77 5.21
CA ALA A 44 -9.04 0.69 5.28
C ALA A 44 -8.35 1.50 4.17
N LEU A 45 -9.02 1.73 3.03
CA LEU A 45 -8.56 2.66 2.00
C LEU A 45 -8.53 4.09 2.53
N ASP A 46 -9.58 4.51 3.25
CA ASP A 46 -9.63 5.84 3.86
C ASP A 46 -8.46 6.03 4.84
N LYS A 47 -8.25 5.03 5.71
CA LYS A 47 -7.11 5.03 6.64
C LYS A 47 -5.76 5.06 5.94
N LEU A 48 -5.59 4.30 4.86
CA LEU A 48 -4.35 4.29 4.09
C LEU A 48 -4.05 5.68 3.51
N GLY A 49 -5.08 6.37 2.99
CA GLY A 49 -4.96 7.72 2.43
C GLY A 49 -4.47 8.75 3.43
N ASP A 50 -4.80 8.58 4.71
CA ASP A 50 -4.30 9.44 5.80
C ASP A 50 -2.88 9.07 6.26
N MET A 51 -2.41 7.86 5.95
CA MET A 51 -1.14 7.33 6.46
C MET A 51 0.01 7.50 5.47
N ILE A 52 -0.19 7.24 4.17
CA ILE A 52 0.92 7.20 3.21
C ILE A 52 0.48 7.44 1.76
N ASP A 53 1.34 8.13 1.00
CA ASP A 53 1.15 8.41 -0.42
C ASP A 53 1.95 7.43 -1.30
N VAL A 54 1.26 6.45 -1.87
CA VAL A 54 1.80 5.42 -2.77
C VAL A 54 0.89 5.17 -3.96
N ALA A 55 1.40 4.51 -5.00
CA ALA A 55 0.53 4.06 -6.08
C ALA A 55 -0.45 2.99 -5.56
N LEU A 56 -1.74 3.14 -5.87
CA LEU A 56 -2.80 2.21 -5.46
C LEU A 56 -3.31 1.42 -6.67
N ALA A 57 -3.47 0.10 -6.52
CA ALA A 57 -4.11 -0.77 -7.48
C ALA A 57 -5.29 -1.51 -6.81
N ILE A 58 -6.45 -1.49 -7.45
CA ILE A 58 -7.68 -2.15 -6.96
C ILE A 58 -7.99 -3.34 -7.87
N SER A 59 -8.09 -4.53 -7.28
CA SER A 59 -8.39 -5.78 -7.96
C SER A 59 -9.90 -5.98 -8.13
N LEU A 60 -10.47 -5.48 -9.22
CA LEU A 60 -11.88 -5.69 -9.57
C LEU A 60 -12.04 -6.96 -10.41
N HIS A 61 -12.81 -7.92 -9.90
CA HIS A 61 -13.09 -9.19 -10.60
C HIS A 61 -14.47 -9.23 -11.28
N ALA A 62 -15.37 -8.33 -10.92
CA ALA A 62 -16.69 -8.22 -11.51
C ALA A 62 -17.06 -6.72 -11.65
N PRO A 63 -17.75 -6.34 -12.75
CA PRO A 63 -18.26 -4.99 -12.96
C PRO A 63 -19.47 -4.66 -12.09
#